data_AF-A0A966SB67-F1
#
_entry.id   AF-A0A966SB67-F1
#
_cell.length_a   1.000
_cell.length_b   1.000
_cell.length_c   1.000
_cell.angle_alpha   90.00
_cell.angle_beta   90.00
_cell.angle_gamma   90.00
#
_symmetry.space_group_name_H-M   'P 1'
#
loop_
_entity.id
_entity.type
_entity.pdbx_description
1 polymer ?
#
loop_
_entity_poly.entity_id
_entity_poly.type
_entity_poly.pdbx_seq_one_letter_code
_entity_poly.pdbx_strand_id
1 'polypeptide(L)'
;MIPFSHQNEKAKPGYYQVKMGNGVLAELTATDRIGYHRYTFPDKKGWIQFDMGFAINWDQPTAGLLHLVDSVTLVGYRYSTGWAKGQKVYFAARFNKPVHELLFINDSTHTTNRAEGKNVRVLLNFNSTQTIECAVALSSVSTEKALNEIKQQVVASFEQIAKRAENRWESELQKIKIDTSNKAQATRFYSALYRTCLAPVISSDADGEYKTYDNKIRRFTDGVNKYTIFSQWDVFRALNPLFTITQAERYRDLLNSLLAFYEDNGLLPVWDISTWEANTMTGYHSVPILADAILKGIKGFDIYRAYEAMKKSANQKQRGTPDYIKYGYLPQDKHGWSVTITLEYAFDDWCIAQVAKKLGRLEDYEVFSKRALSYKNLFDPTSGFFRARNSDGKFKEPFDPLLSEHGFEGQYIEGTAWQHSFFVPHDVEGFAALHGGKEKLIQKLDQLFTAPSELHGEDVSIDVTGLIGQYAHGNEPSHHIIYLYTQLGRPDKAAQWIKVVADSMYKNGPDGLTGNDDCGQMSAWYIWTSLGMYPLNPASGEYVFGMPLISEATLELPQHKKLHITVKKVKGNNQKGIAAIHLNGKEIPIRSITHSQL
;
A
#
# COMPACT_ATOMS: atom_id res chain seq x y z
N MET A 1 -30.65 3.52 4.28
CA MET A 1 -29.58 3.31 5.28
C MET A 1 -30.09 3.75 6.65
N ILE A 2 -29.66 3.08 7.73
CA ILE A 2 -30.03 3.47 9.09
C ILE A 2 -29.00 4.51 9.56
N PRO A 3 -29.41 5.71 10.03
CA PRO A 3 -28.47 6.73 10.48
C PRO A 3 -27.77 6.29 11.79
N PHE A 4 -26.62 6.87 12.08
CA PHE A 4 -25.93 6.75 13.37
C PHE A 4 -25.22 8.07 13.73
N SER A 5 -24.61 8.14 14.92
CA SER A 5 -23.80 9.27 15.39
C SER A 5 -22.45 8.80 15.90
N HIS A 6 -21.37 9.52 15.58
CA HIS A 6 -20.02 9.24 16.10
C HIS A 6 -19.92 9.30 17.64
N GLN A 7 -20.87 9.98 18.32
CA GLN A 7 -20.95 9.94 19.78
C GLN A 7 -21.30 8.56 20.34
N ASN A 8 -21.95 7.73 19.52
CA ASN A 8 -22.38 6.37 19.85
C ASN A 8 -21.55 5.31 19.09
N GLU A 9 -20.35 5.68 18.67
CA GLU A 9 -19.44 4.85 17.91
C GLU A 9 -18.11 4.71 18.65
N LYS A 10 -17.53 3.51 18.63
CA LYS A 10 -16.22 3.23 19.20
C LYS A 10 -15.44 2.30 18.27
N ALA A 11 -14.17 2.63 18.05
CA ALA A 11 -13.25 1.77 17.31
C ALA A 11 -11.92 1.67 18.08
N LYS A 12 -11.34 0.47 18.07
CA LYS A 12 -9.98 0.19 18.53
C LYS A 12 -9.42 -0.99 17.72
N PRO A 13 -8.09 -1.23 17.69
CA PRO A 13 -7.53 -2.34 16.92
C PRO A 13 -8.21 -3.67 17.26
N GLY A 14 -8.81 -4.30 16.25
CA GLY A 14 -9.53 -5.58 16.39
C GLY A 14 -10.98 -5.50 16.90
N TYR A 15 -11.55 -4.30 17.09
CA TYR A 15 -12.94 -4.14 17.55
C TYR A 15 -13.60 -2.85 17.05
N TYR A 16 -14.85 -2.97 16.62
CA TYR A 16 -15.72 -1.84 16.27
C TYR A 16 -17.10 -1.98 16.92
N GLN A 17 -17.71 -0.86 17.28
CA GLN A 17 -19.06 -0.80 17.82
C GLN A 17 -19.78 0.46 17.36
N VAL A 18 -21.07 0.32 17.04
CA VAL A 18 -21.96 1.45 16.77
C VAL A 18 -23.38 1.17 17.23
N LYS A 19 -24.00 2.15 17.90
CA LYS A 19 -25.44 2.15 18.13
C LYS A 19 -26.14 2.93 17.02
N MET A 20 -26.94 2.22 16.24
CA MET A 20 -27.72 2.79 15.13
C MET A 20 -28.93 3.58 15.66
N GLY A 21 -29.49 4.47 14.82
CA GLY A 21 -30.60 5.35 15.17
C GLY A 21 -31.92 4.64 15.48
N ASN A 22 -32.06 3.38 15.05
CA ASN A 22 -33.19 2.51 15.44
C ASN A 22 -32.95 1.77 16.77
N GLY A 23 -31.87 2.07 17.49
CA GLY A 23 -31.53 1.50 18.79
C GLY A 23 -30.73 0.20 18.76
N VAL A 24 -30.56 -0.43 17.60
CA VAL A 24 -29.74 -1.66 17.47
C VAL A 24 -28.27 -1.34 17.71
N LEU A 25 -27.64 -2.12 18.59
CA LEU A 25 -26.20 -2.07 18.83
C LEU A 25 -25.51 -3.15 18.01
N ALA A 26 -24.57 -2.75 17.14
CA ALA A 26 -23.71 -3.66 16.40
C ALA A 26 -22.29 -3.63 16.97
N GLU A 27 -21.71 -4.79 17.20
CA GLU A 27 -20.33 -4.98 17.64
C GLU A 27 -19.63 -5.98 16.71
N LEU A 28 -18.41 -5.65 16.28
CA LEU A 28 -17.66 -6.39 15.28
C LEU A 28 -16.24 -6.68 15.78
N THR A 29 -15.75 -7.89 15.54
CA THR A 29 -14.34 -8.30 15.72
C THR A 29 -13.98 -9.35 14.67
N ALA A 30 -12.73 -9.79 14.59
CA ALA A 30 -12.29 -10.72 13.55
C ALA A 30 -11.10 -11.60 13.98
N THR A 31 -10.99 -12.76 13.31
CA THR A 31 -9.75 -13.53 13.16
C THR A 31 -9.18 -13.29 11.75
N ASP A 32 -8.20 -14.09 11.31
CA ASP A 32 -7.60 -13.93 9.97
C ASP A 32 -8.59 -14.10 8.81
N ARG A 33 -9.63 -14.92 9.01
CA ARG A 33 -10.55 -15.34 7.93
C ARG A 33 -12.03 -15.31 8.33
N ILE A 34 -12.33 -14.96 9.57
CA ILE A 34 -13.70 -14.94 10.12
C ILE A 34 -14.00 -13.58 10.74
N GLY A 35 -15.08 -12.95 10.28
CA GLY A 35 -15.70 -11.81 10.97
C GLY A 35 -16.71 -12.30 12.00
N TYR A 36 -16.66 -11.76 13.22
CA TYR A 36 -17.61 -12.05 14.29
C TYR A 36 -18.45 -10.82 14.56
N HIS A 37 -19.76 -11.01 14.52
CA HIS A 37 -20.77 -9.97 14.64
C HIS A 37 -21.62 -10.27 15.87
N ARG A 38 -21.94 -9.23 16.63
CA ARG A 38 -22.96 -9.29 17.67
C ARG A 38 -23.94 -8.14 17.48
N TYR A 39 -25.22 -8.48 17.38
CA TYR A 39 -26.32 -7.54 17.25
C TYR A 39 -27.21 -7.62 18.48
N THR A 40 -27.39 -6.49 19.18
CA THR A 40 -28.32 -6.39 20.30
C THR A 40 -29.53 -5.53 19.90
N PHE A 41 -30.71 -6.14 19.91
CA PHE A 41 -31.98 -5.52 19.50
C PHE A 41 -32.71 -4.89 20.71
N PRO A 42 -33.25 -3.67 20.58
CA PRO A 42 -33.93 -2.98 21.69
C PRO A 42 -35.24 -3.68 22.09
N ASP A 43 -36.06 -4.10 21.12
CA ASP A 43 -37.41 -4.64 21.36
C ASP A 43 -37.52 -6.15 21.15
N LYS A 44 -36.38 -6.87 21.19
CA LYS A 44 -36.25 -8.31 20.91
C LYS A 44 -36.73 -8.75 19.51
N LYS A 45 -37.28 -7.85 18.69
CA LYS A 45 -37.65 -8.11 17.29
C LYS A 45 -36.56 -7.54 16.39
N GLY A 46 -36.06 -8.37 15.49
CA GLY A 46 -34.91 -8.02 14.66
C GLY A 46 -34.81 -8.86 13.40
N TRP A 47 -34.38 -8.22 12.31
CA TRP A 47 -34.04 -8.89 11.06
C TRP A 47 -32.56 -8.63 10.77
N ILE A 48 -31.86 -9.64 10.29
CA ILE A 48 -30.51 -9.52 9.73
C ILE A 48 -30.61 -9.71 8.22
N GLN A 49 -30.09 -8.76 7.45
CA GLN A 49 -30.07 -8.80 6.00
C GLN A 49 -28.70 -9.25 5.48
N PHE A 50 -28.67 -10.18 4.54
CA PHE A 50 -27.53 -10.44 3.66
C PHE A 50 -27.88 -9.94 2.26
N ASP A 51 -26.99 -9.15 1.65
CA ASP A 51 -27.23 -8.49 0.36
C ASP A 51 -26.10 -8.80 -0.62
N MET A 52 -26.35 -9.69 -1.58
CA MET A 52 -25.38 -9.99 -2.64
C MET A 52 -25.37 -8.91 -3.74
N GLY A 53 -26.38 -8.05 -3.77
CA GLY A 53 -26.51 -6.93 -4.71
C GLY A 53 -25.89 -5.62 -4.23
N PHE A 54 -25.31 -5.56 -3.02
CA PHE A 54 -24.60 -4.36 -2.55
C PHE A 54 -23.41 -4.07 -3.46
N ALA A 55 -23.22 -2.80 -3.83
CA ALA A 55 -22.18 -2.33 -4.74
C ALA A 55 -21.82 -0.88 -4.44
N ILE A 56 -20.55 -0.52 -4.61
CA ILE A 56 -20.01 0.84 -4.45
C ILE A 56 -19.02 1.15 -5.59
N ASN A 57 -18.89 2.42 -5.95
CA ASN A 57 -17.97 2.87 -7.00
C ASN A 57 -18.16 2.07 -8.31
N TRP A 58 -17.09 1.47 -8.85
CA TRP A 58 -17.12 0.69 -10.09
C TRP A 58 -17.56 -0.77 -9.90
N ASP A 59 -17.80 -1.23 -8.67
CA ASP A 59 -18.22 -2.61 -8.39
C ASP A 59 -19.65 -2.87 -8.88
N GLN A 60 -19.89 -4.04 -9.45
CA GLN A 60 -21.18 -4.47 -9.98
C GLN A 60 -21.35 -5.99 -9.81
N PRO A 61 -22.45 -6.47 -9.19
CA PRO A 61 -22.67 -7.90 -8.99
C PRO A 61 -23.01 -8.61 -10.30
N THR A 62 -22.38 -9.75 -10.53
CA THR A 62 -22.58 -10.57 -11.74
C THR A 62 -23.31 -11.88 -11.45
N ALA A 63 -23.22 -12.40 -10.21
CA ALA A 63 -23.99 -13.53 -9.72
C ALA A 63 -24.00 -13.55 -8.18
N GLY A 64 -25.03 -14.15 -7.60
CA GLY A 64 -25.15 -14.37 -6.16
C GLY A 64 -25.93 -15.64 -5.83
N LEU A 65 -25.62 -16.24 -4.69
CA LEU A 65 -26.31 -17.39 -4.11
C LEU A 65 -26.47 -17.15 -2.60
N LEU A 66 -27.64 -17.50 -2.07
CA LEU A 66 -27.91 -17.61 -0.65
C LEU A 66 -28.63 -18.93 -0.38
N HIS A 67 -28.12 -19.75 0.52
CA HIS A 67 -28.67 -21.06 0.87
C HIS A 67 -28.58 -21.31 2.36
N LEU A 68 -29.73 -21.42 3.02
CA LEU A 68 -29.83 -21.84 4.42
C LEU A 68 -29.75 -23.37 4.48
N VAL A 69 -28.57 -23.91 4.79
CA VAL A 69 -28.26 -25.35 4.73
C VAL A 69 -28.70 -26.12 5.97
N ASP A 70 -28.86 -25.42 7.10
CA ASP A 70 -29.48 -25.90 8.32
C ASP A 70 -30.09 -24.70 9.08
N SER A 71 -30.73 -24.93 10.24
CA SER A 71 -31.42 -23.86 10.97
C SER A 71 -30.51 -22.74 11.47
N VAL A 72 -29.18 -22.90 11.48
CA VAL A 72 -28.23 -21.92 12.02
C VAL A 72 -27.12 -21.54 11.03
N THR A 73 -27.15 -22.04 9.79
CA THR A 73 -26.03 -21.89 8.85
C THR A 73 -26.52 -21.45 7.47
N LEU A 74 -26.10 -20.25 7.06
CA LEU A 74 -26.30 -19.69 5.73
C LEU A 74 -24.98 -19.78 4.96
N VAL A 75 -25.02 -20.28 3.73
CA VAL A 75 -23.87 -20.25 2.81
C VAL A 75 -24.23 -19.51 1.55
N GLY A 76 -23.22 -19.03 0.83
CA GLY A 76 -23.45 -18.34 -0.42
C GLY A 76 -22.18 -17.90 -1.12
N TYR A 77 -22.38 -17.19 -2.22
CA TYR A 77 -21.31 -16.51 -2.91
C TYR A 77 -21.81 -15.19 -3.49
N ARG A 78 -20.86 -14.30 -3.75
CA ARG A 78 -21.03 -13.12 -4.58
C ARG A 78 -19.91 -13.09 -5.61
N TYR A 79 -20.29 -12.99 -6.88
CA TYR A 79 -19.37 -12.68 -7.97
C TYR A 79 -19.60 -11.26 -8.43
N SER A 80 -18.53 -10.55 -8.77
CA SER A 80 -18.63 -9.17 -9.22
C SER A 80 -17.57 -8.80 -10.26
N THR A 81 -17.82 -7.67 -10.91
CA THR A 81 -16.90 -7.01 -11.84
C THR A 81 -16.76 -5.55 -11.42
N GLY A 82 -15.68 -4.88 -11.81
CA GLY A 82 -15.42 -3.49 -11.49
C GLY A 82 -13.97 -3.16 -11.77
N TRP A 83 -13.23 -2.78 -10.71
CA TRP A 83 -11.78 -2.62 -10.81
C TRP A 83 -11.09 -3.97 -11.10
N ALA A 84 -11.43 -5.01 -10.35
CA ALA A 84 -11.22 -6.41 -10.75
C ALA A 84 -12.37 -6.89 -11.65
N LYS A 85 -12.09 -7.51 -12.80
CA LYS A 85 -13.17 -7.88 -13.74
C LYS A 85 -13.92 -9.18 -13.42
N GLY A 86 -13.41 -10.02 -12.53
CA GLY A 86 -13.98 -11.33 -12.24
C GLY A 86 -13.79 -11.79 -10.80
N GLN A 87 -14.10 -10.93 -9.82
CA GLN A 87 -13.97 -11.26 -8.41
C GLN A 87 -14.98 -12.34 -8.01
N LYS A 88 -14.53 -13.33 -7.23
CA LYS A 88 -15.37 -14.41 -6.71
C LYS A 88 -15.11 -14.59 -5.22
N VAL A 89 -16.14 -14.37 -4.41
CA VAL A 89 -16.08 -14.54 -2.95
C VAL A 89 -17.17 -15.50 -2.52
N TYR A 90 -16.80 -16.52 -1.77
CA TYR A 90 -17.69 -17.47 -1.13
C TYR A 90 -17.73 -17.18 0.36
N PHE A 91 -18.86 -17.47 1.00
CA PHE A 91 -18.97 -17.32 2.44
C PHE A 91 -19.79 -18.44 3.09
N ALA A 92 -19.55 -18.60 4.38
CA ALA A 92 -20.45 -19.29 5.30
C ALA A 92 -20.70 -18.37 6.49
N ALA A 93 -21.92 -18.36 7.00
CA ALA A 93 -22.35 -17.59 8.16
C ALA A 93 -23.06 -18.53 9.13
N ARG A 94 -22.59 -18.59 10.38
CA ARG A 94 -23.15 -19.45 11.43
C ARG A 94 -23.65 -18.61 12.59
N PHE A 95 -24.92 -18.81 12.95
CA PHE A 95 -25.60 -18.07 14.01
C PHE A 95 -25.64 -18.86 15.32
N ASN A 96 -25.69 -18.14 16.44
CA ASN A 96 -25.86 -18.75 17.77
C ASN A 96 -27.34 -19.13 18.09
N LYS A 97 -28.29 -18.74 17.23
CA LYS A 97 -29.72 -19.03 17.35
C LYS A 97 -30.28 -19.54 16.03
N PRO A 98 -31.30 -20.42 16.04
CA PRO A 98 -31.95 -20.87 14.83
C PRO A 98 -32.72 -19.73 14.15
N VAL A 99 -32.62 -19.66 12.83
CA VAL A 99 -33.48 -18.85 11.96
C VAL A 99 -34.90 -19.36 12.09
N HIS A 100 -35.81 -18.49 12.51
CA HIS A 100 -37.23 -18.78 12.64
C HIS A 100 -37.97 -18.53 11.32
N GLU A 101 -37.66 -17.42 10.66
CA GLU A 101 -38.30 -17.00 9.41
C GLU A 101 -37.25 -16.44 8.47
N LEU A 102 -37.39 -16.74 7.17
CA LEU A 102 -36.51 -16.25 6.12
C LEU A 102 -37.35 -15.70 4.96
N LEU A 103 -36.95 -14.55 4.43
CA LEU A 103 -37.61 -13.90 3.29
C LEU A 103 -36.58 -13.50 2.26
N PHE A 104 -36.70 -14.00 1.03
CA PHE A 104 -35.85 -13.58 -0.09
C PHE A 104 -36.40 -12.31 -0.75
N ILE A 105 -35.50 -11.47 -1.28
CA ILE A 105 -35.82 -10.26 -2.03
C ILE A 105 -35.02 -10.31 -3.35
N ASN A 106 -35.68 -9.94 -4.46
CA ASN A 106 -35.15 -9.88 -5.84
C ASN A 106 -34.69 -11.24 -6.40
N ASP A 107 -35.62 -12.17 -6.60
CA ASP A 107 -35.31 -13.57 -6.87
C ASP A 107 -35.16 -13.88 -8.37
N SER A 108 -34.11 -14.64 -8.74
CA SER A 108 -34.11 -15.45 -9.97
C SER A 108 -33.85 -16.92 -9.62
N THR A 109 -34.94 -17.70 -9.52
CA THR A 109 -35.04 -19.06 -8.94
C THR A 109 -34.85 -19.13 -7.43
N HIS A 110 -35.91 -19.55 -6.72
CA HIS A 110 -35.84 -19.89 -5.31
C HIS A 110 -36.52 -21.24 -5.03
N THR A 111 -36.07 -21.87 -3.96
CA THR A 111 -36.82 -22.88 -3.20
C THR A 111 -37.07 -22.30 -1.80
N THR A 112 -37.67 -23.07 -0.90
CA THR A 112 -37.98 -22.61 0.46
C THR A 112 -36.77 -22.11 1.25
N ASN A 113 -35.55 -22.56 0.95
CA ASN A 113 -34.34 -22.23 1.71
C ASN A 113 -33.15 -21.78 0.85
N ARG A 114 -33.31 -21.61 -0.47
CA ARG A 114 -32.23 -21.27 -1.41
C ARG A 114 -32.73 -20.29 -2.45
N ALA A 115 -31.94 -19.27 -2.76
CA ALA A 115 -32.19 -18.35 -3.86
C ALA A 115 -30.88 -17.99 -4.58
N GLU A 116 -30.99 -17.80 -5.89
CA GLU A 116 -29.91 -17.34 -6.75
C GLU A 116 -30.31 -16.07 -7.51
N GLY A 117 -29.32 -15.32 -7.96
CA GLY A 117 -29.54 -14.10 -8.74
C GLY A 117 -28.49 -13.05 -8.46
N LYS A 118 -28.35 -12.10 -9.39
CA LYS A 118 -27.34 -11.03 -9.28
C LYS A 118 -27.54 -10.15 -8.04
N ASN A 119 -28.79 -9.85 -7.71
CA ASN A 119 -29.17 -8.93 -6.66
C ASN A 119 -29.92 -9.60 -5.51
N VAL A 120 -29.69 -10.91 -5.31
CA VAL A 120 -30.41 -11.69 -4.31
C VAL A 120 -30.08 -11.19 -2.90
N ARG A 121 -31.13 -11.07 -2.07
CA ARG A 121 -31.01 -10.72 -0.65
C ARG A 121 -31.85 -11.65 0.18
N VAL A 122 -31.46 -11.87 1.43
CA VAL A 122 -32.31 -12.58 2.40
C VAL A 122 -32.41 -11.78 3.69
N LEU A 123 -33.62 -11.71 4.23
CA LEU A 123 -33.91 -11.24 5.59
C LEU A 123 -34.10 -12.47 6.49
N LEU A 124 -33.38 -12.51 7.61
CA LEU A 124 -33.45 -13.59 8.59
C LEU A 124 -33.99 -13.05 9.92
N ASN A 125 -35.02 -13.70 10.45
CA ASN A 125 -35.59 -13.44 11.76
C ASN A 125 -35.26 -14.59 12.73
N PHE A 126 -34.99 -14.27 13.99
CA PHE A 126 -34.55 -15.23 15.01
C PHE A 126 -35.52 -15.31 16.22
N ASN A 127 -36.81 -15.03 16.01
CA ASN A 127 -37.80 -14.84 17.07
C ASN A 127 -37.43 -13.71 18.04
N SER A 128 -38.24 -13.53 19.10
CA SER A 128 -38.06 -12.49 20.14
C SER A 128 -36.79 -12.69 20.97
N THR A 129 -35.61 -12.48 20.37
CA THR A 129 -34.29 -12.62 21.00
C THR A 129 -33.61 -11.26 21.12
N GLN A 130 -32.97 -11.03 22.28
CA GLN A 130 -32.32 -9.75 22.54
C GLN A 130 -30.97 -9.62 21.83
N THR A 131 -30.23 -10.73 21.67
CA THR A 131 -28.88 -10.73 21.10
C THR A 131 -28.70 -11.88 20.13
N ILE A 132 -28.16 -11.58 18.95
CA ILE A 132 -27.76 -12.55 17.92
C ILE A 132 -26.27 -12.38 17.65
N GLU A 133 -25.55 -13.50 17.68
CA GLU A 133 -24.15 -13.57 17.29
C GLU A 133 -24.02 -14.37 15.99
N CYS A 134 -23.15 -13.90 15.10
CA CYS A 134 -22.89 -14.50 13.80
C CYS A 134 -21.39 -14.53 13.52
N ALA A 135 -20.87 -15.69 13.14
CA ALA A 135 -19.52 -15.84 12.61
C ALA A 135 -19.61 -16.00 11.08
N VAL A 136 -18.91 -15.16 10.32
CA VAL A 136 -18.89 -15.16 8.86
C VAL A 136 -17.48 -15.44 8.36
N ALA A 137 -17.26 -16.61 7.78
CA ALA A 137 -16.00 -16.95 7.13
C ALA A 137 -16.07 -16.70 5.63
N LEU A 138 -14.96 -16.25 5.05
CA LEU A 138 -14.80 -16.05 3.61
C LEU A 138 -13.87 -17.10 3.01
N SER A 139 -14.06 -17.40 1.74
CA SER A 139 -13.15 -18.22 0.93
C SER A 139 -13.09 -17.69 -0.50
N SER A 140 -11.90 -17.79 -1.11
CA SER A 140 -11.73 -17.55 -2.55
C SER A 140 -12.07 -18.78 -3.42
N VAL A 141 -12.24 -19.95 -2.78
CA VAL A 141 -12.38 -21.23 -3.46
C VAL A 141 -13.82 -21.74 -3.48
N SER A 142 -14.48 -21.86 -2.33
CA SER A 142 -15.82 -22.48 -2.25
C SER A 142 -16.56 -22.24 -0.92
N THR A 143 -17.86 -22.53 -0.90
CA THR A 143 -18.69 -22.53 0.31
C THR A 143 -18.26 -23.60 1.31
N GLU A 144 -17.79 -24.75 0.83
CA GLU A 144 -17.30 -25.86 1.67
C GLU A 144 -16.06 -25.46 2.47
N LYS A 145 -15.16 -24.69 1.84
CA LYS A 145 -13.96 -24.15 2.50
C LYS A 145 -14.32 -23.15 3.58
N ALA A 146 -15.20 -22.20 3.28
CA ALA A 146 -15.70 -21.25 4.27
C ALA A 146 -16.41 -21.96 5.44
N LEU A 147 -17.19 -23.01 5.17
CA LEU A 147 -17.82 -23.83 6.21
C LEU A 147 -16.79 -24.54 7.10
N ASN A 148 -15.73 -25.09 6.51
CA ASN A 148 -14.68 -25.76 7.26
C ASN A 148 -13.90 -24.80 8.16
N GLU A 149 -13.65 -23.57 7.69
CA GLU A 149 -13.02 -22.51 8.49
C GLU A 149 -13.82 -22.22 9.76
N ILE A 150 -15.16 -22.10 9.65
CA ILE A 150 -16.04 -21.91 10.81
C ILE A 150 -15.98 -23.12 11.75
N LYS A 151 -16.11 -24.35 11.23
CA LYS A 151 -16.16 -25.55 12.07
C LYS A 151 -14.90 -25.72 12.93
N GLN A 152 -13.75 -25.27 12.44
CA GLN A 152 -12.47 -25.35 13.16
C GLN A 152 -12.31 -24.27 14.24
N GLN A 153 -13.14 -23.20 14.25
CA GLN A 153 -12.95 -22.02 15.12
C GLN A 153 -14.09 -21.71 16.11
N VAL A 154 -15.18 -22.50 16.18
CA VAL A 154 -16.37 -22.17 17.02
C VAL A 154 -16.35 -22.85 18.39
N VAL A 155 -15.49 -22.38 19.29
CA VAL A 155 -15.53 -22.72 20.73
C VAL A 155 -15.40 -21.49 21.64
N ALA A 156 -15.00 -20.33 21.11
CA ALA A 156 -14.74 -19.12 21.90
C ALA A 156 -15.91 -18.12 21.88
N SER A 157 -16.09 -17.37 22.98
CA SER A 157 -17.08 -16.28 23.06
C SER A 157 -16.62 -15.05 22.26
N PHE A 158 -17.56 -14.14 21.95
CA PHE A 158 -17.25 -12.88 21.27
C PHE A 158 -16.15 -12.08 22.00
N GLU A 159 -16.21 -11.98 23.34
CA GLU A 159 -15.19 -11.28 24.14
C GLU A 159 -13.82 -11.94 24.03
N GLN A 160 -13.77 -13.27 24.00
CA GLN A 160 -12.51 -14.00 23.85
C GLN A 160 -11.88 -13.75 22.48
N ILE A 161 -12.68 -13.71 21.41
CA ILE A 161 -12.19 -13.35 20.07
C ILE A 161 -11.73 -11.90 20.04
N ALA A 162 -12.51 -10.96 20.56
CA ALA A 162 -12.14 -9.55 20.63
C ALA A 162 -10.84 -9.34 21.40
N LYS A 163 -10.64 -10.06 22.51
CA LYS A 163 -9.39 -9.99 23.27
C LYS A 163 -8.21 -10.62 22.54
N ARG A 164 -8.41 -11.71 21.79
CA ARG A 164 -7.35 -12.29 20.93
C ARG A 164 -6.95 -11.33 19.81
N ALA A 165 -7.92 -10.66 19.17
CA ALA A 165 -7.66 -9.66 18.14
C ALA A 165 -6.87 -8.47 18.72
N GLU A 166 -7.29 -7.96 19.88
CA GLU A 166 -6.58 -6.88 20.59
C GLU A 166 -5.14 -7.29 20.95
N ASN A 167 -4.92 -8.48 21.51
CA ASN A 167 -3.59 -8.95 21.88
C ASN A 167 -2.67 -9.14 20.66
N ARG A 168 -3.23 -9.54 19.52
CA ARG A 168 -2.48 -9.65 18.26
C ARG A 168 -2.05 -8.28 17.76
N TRP A 169 -2.95 -7.30 17.80
CA TRP A 169 -2.61 -5.92 17.46
C TRP A 169 -1.58 -5.33 18.43
N GLU A 170 -1.68 -5.60 19.73
CA GLU A 170 -0.69 -5.18 20.70
C GLU A 170 0.70 -5.75 20.35
N SER A 171 0.77 -7.03 20.01
CA SER A 171 2.03 -7.67 19.58
C SER A 171 2.60 -7.05 18.30
N GLU A 172 1.73 -6.68 17.36
CA GLU A 172 2.10 -6.02 16.11
C GLU A 172 2.65 -4.61 16.35
N LEU A 173 1.93 -3.79 17.14
CA LEU A 173 2.30 -2.40 17.42
C LEU A 173 3.53 -2.30 18.32
N GLN A 174 3.80 -3.31 19.16
CA GLN A 174 4.98 -3.36 20.02
C GLN A 174 6.31 -3.60 19.28
N LYS A 175 6.28 -3.92 17.98
CA LYS A 175 7.50 -4.05 17.17
C LYS A 175 8.30 -2.74 17.09
N ILE A 176 7.63 -1.60 17.29
CA ILE A 176 8.28 -0.30 17.46
C ILE A 176 7.74 0.37 18.71
N LYS A 177 8.58 0.49 19.74
CA LYS A 177 8.24 1.13 21.01
C LYS A 177 8.79 2.55 21.02
N ILE A 178 7.97 3.53 21.37
CA ILE A 178 8.37 4.95 21.49
C ILE A 178 8.04 5.48 22.89
N ASP A 179 8.59 6.64 23.26
CA ASP A 179 8.10 7.38 24.43
C ASP A 179 6.65 7.86 24.22
N THR A 180 5.75 7.42 25.09
CA THR A 180 4.32 7.73 25.05
C THR A 180 3.90 8.86 25.99
N SER A 181 4.86 9.57 26.61
CA SER A 181 4.58 10.72 27.48
C SER A 181 3.74 11.79 26.77
N ASN A 182 4.02 12.03 25.48
CA ASN A 182 3.18 12.81 24.59
C ASN A 182 2.09 11.95 23.94
N LYS A 183 0.91 11.90 24.57
CA LYS A 183 -0.23 11.11 24.08
C LYS A 183 -0.65 11.48 22.65
N ALA A 184 -0.64 12.76 22.28
CA ALA A 184 -1.06 13.17 20.95
C ALA A 184 -0.09 12.67 19.85
N GLN A 185 1.22 12.68 20.14
CA GLN A 185 2.22 12.10 19.25
C GLN A 185 2.11 10.57 19.19
N ALA A 186 1.92 9.93 20.34
CA ALA A 186 1.72 8.47 20.41
C ALA A 186 0.49 8.02 19.62
N THR A 187 -0.64 8.74 19.72
CA THR A 187 -1.84 8.45 18.94
C THR A 187 -1.57 8.53 17.45
N ARG A 188 -0.92 9.60 16.96
CA ARG A 188 -0.57 9.71 15.53
C ARG A 188 0.34 8.57 15.08
N PHE A 189 1.40 8.31 15.85
CA PHE A 189 2.38 7.28 15.51
C PHE A 189 1.77 5.88 15.45
N TYR A 190 1.07 5.44 16.49
CA TYR A 190 0.47 4.10 16.51
C TYR A 190 -0.73 3.98 15.58
N SER A 191 -1.46 5.06 15.27
CA SER A 191 -2.50 5.04 14.22
C SER A 191 -1.87 4.85 12.84
N ALA A 192 -0.76 5.53 12.55
CA ALA A 192 -0.01 5.32 11.32
C ALA A 192 0.52 3.87 11.25
N LEU A 193 1.19 3.40 12.32
CA LEU A 193 1.72 2.03 12.36
C LEU A 193 0.62 0.98 12.18
N TYR A 194 -0.55 1.17 12.80
CA TYR A 194 -1.73 0.32 12.58
C TYR A 194 -2.12 0.26 11.10
N ARG A 195 -2.19 1.42 10.41
CA ARG A 195 -2.59 1.48 9.00
C ARG A 195 -1.59 0.81 8.06
N THR A 196 -0.29 0.78 8.41
CA THR A 196 0.71 0.00 7.65
C THR A 196 0.43 -1.51 7.63
N CYS A 197 -0.45 -2.01 8.49
CA CYS A 197 -0.72 -3.45 8.62
C CYS A 197 -2.11 -3.86 8.12
N LEU A 198 -2.82 -2.98 7.39
CA LEU A 198 -4.15 -3.27 6.84
C LEU A 198 -4.12 -3.95 5.47
N ALA A 199 -3.04 -3.76 4.71
CA ALA A 199 -2.79 -4.43 3.44
C ALA A 199 -1.27 -4.71 3.29
N PRO A 200 -0.86 -5.74 2.52
CA PRO A 200 -1.69 -6.74 1.82
C PRO A 200 -2.47 -7.67 2.75
N VAL A 201 -3.54 -8.29 2.25
CA VAL A 201 -4.42 -9.19 3.03
C VAL A 201 -4.30 -10.65 2.55
N ILE A 202 -4.54 -11.59 3.46
CA ILE A 202 -4.55 -13.03 3.16
C ILE A 202 -5.69 -13.35 2.17
N SER A 203 -5.40 -14.13 1.13
CA SER A 203 -6.37 -14.57 0.12
C SER A 203 -6.45 -16.09 -0.07
N SER A 204 -5.54 -16.85 0.55
CA SER A 204 -5.67 -18.31 0.67
C SER A 204 -6.53 -18.72 1.85
N ASP A 205 -7.27 -19.81 1.68
CA ASP A 205 -7.95 -20.52 2.77
C ASP A 205 -6.92 -21.09 3.78
N ALA A 206 -7.37 -21.58 4.95
CA ALA A 206 -6.47 -22.07 5.99
C ALA A 206 -5.59 -23.27 5.56
N ASP A 207 -6.02 -24.03 4.56
CA ASP A 207 -5.22 -25.14 4.01
C ASP A 207 -4.30 -24.71 2.84
N GLY A 208 -4.16 -23.40 2.64
CA GLY A 208 -3.28 -22.80 1.64
C GLY A 208 -3.86 -22.72 0.23
N GLU A 209 -5.07 -23.25 0.00
CA GLU A 209 -5.71 -23.16 -1.32
C GLU A 209 -6.20 -21.76 -1.66
N TYR A 210 -6.09 -21.40 -2.93
CA TYR A 210 -6.67 -20.19 -3.48
C TYR A 210 -7.10 -20.43 -4.93
N LYS A 211 -8.00 -19.58 -5.42
CA LYS A 211 -8.47 -19.62 -6.81
C LYS A 211 -7.91 -18.45 -7.60
N THR A 212 -7.35 -18.74 -8.77
CA THR A 212 -6.84 -17.73 -9.72
C THR A 212 -7.98 -17.09 -10.52
N TYR A 213 -7.67 -16.00 -11.22
CA TYR A 213 -8.63 -15.28 -12.06
C TYR A 213 -9.24 -16.16 -13.17
N ASP A 214 -8.50 -17.15 -13.65
CA ASP A 214 -8.93 -18.13 -14.66
C ASP A 214 -9.54 -19.42 -14.05
N ASN A 215 -9.90 -19.38 -12.77
CA ASN A 215 -10.57 -20.45 -12.00
C ASN A 215 -9.73 -21.70 -11.71
N LYS A 216 -8.41 -21.64 -11.86
CA LYS A 216 -7.54 -22.73 -11.41
C LYS A 216 -7.40 -22.68 -9.89
N ILE A 217 -7.45 -23.86 -9.27
CA ILE A 217 -7.14 -24.01 -7.85
C ILE A 217 -5.65 -24.25 -7.73
N ARG A 218 -5.02 -23.43 -6.90
CA ARG A 218 -3.60 -23.47 -6.54
C ARG A 218 -3.48 -23.60 -5.03
N ARG A 219 -2.29 -23.94 -4.54
CA ARG A 219 -2.05 -24.15 -3.11
C ARG A 219 -0.66 -23.69 -2.71
N PHE A 220 -0.58 -22.94 -1.63
CA PHE A 220 0.66 -22.68 -0.91
C PHE A 220 0.88 -23.80 0.13
N THR A 221 2.12 -24.26 0.26
CA THR A 221 2.53 -25.30 1.23
C THR A 221 3.36 -24.70 2.37
N ASP A 222 3.74 -25.53 3.34
CA ASP A 222 4.74 -25.18 4.37
C ASP A 222 4.36 -23.99 5.27
N GLY A 223 3.06 -23.80 5.49
CA GLY A 223 2.52 -22.75 6.35
C GLY A 223 2.67 -21.34 5.78
N VAL A 224 2.91 -21.19 4.47
CA VAL A 224 2.94 -19.90 3.76
C VAL A 224 1.52 -19.53 3.34
N ASN A 225 1.13 -18.26 3.48
CA ASN A 225 -0.16 -17.76 2.99
C ASN A 225 0.00 -17.03 1.65
N LYS A 226 -1.05 -17.11 0.81
CA LYS A 226 -1.18 -16.21 -0.35
C LYS A 226 -1.75 -14.88 0.12
N TYR A 227 -1.19 -13.78 -0.39
CA TYR A 227 -1.66 -12.42 -0.17
C TYR A 227 -2.13 -11.75 -1.48
N THR A 228 -2.98 -10.73 -1.37
CA THR A 228 -3.49 -9.86 -2.46
C THR A 228 -3.62 -8.42 -1.96
N ILE A 229 -3.97 -7.47 -2.82
CA ILE A 229 -3.91 -6.02 -2.58
C ILE A 229 -2.45 -5.53 -2.60
N PHE A 230 -1.81 -5.73 -3.74
CA PHE A 230 -0.47 -5.21 -4.02
C PHE A 230 -0.56 -3.86 -4.74
N SER A 231 -0.65 -2.76 -4.00
CA SER A 231 -0.67 -1.38 -4.53
C SER A 231 0.73 -0.88 -4.87
N GLN A 232 1.39 -1.52 -5.85
CA GLN A 232 2.86 -1.46 -5.94
C GLN A 232 3.42 -0.09 -6.29
N TRP A 233 2.66 0.78 -6.93
CA TRP A 233 3.10 2.15 -7.24
C TRP A 233 3.34 3.00 -5.99
N ASP A 234 2.65 2.67 -4.90
CA ASP A 234 2.76 3.38 -3.63
C ASP A 234 3.77 2.68 -2.72
N VAL A 235 3.50 1.40 -2.45
CA VAL A 235 4.08 0.69 -1.31
C VAL A 235 5.56 0.35 -1.48
N PHE A 236 6.09 0.34 -2.72
CA PHE A 236 7.52 0.11 -2.97
C PHE A 236 8.40 1.20 -2.34
N ARG A 237 7.85 2.41 -2.13
CA ARG A 237 8.60 3.61 -1.73
C ARG A 237 9.00 3.56 -0.27
N ALA A 238 8.07 3.23 0.64
CA ALA A 238 8.32 3.25 2.08
C ALA A 238 7.77 2.05 2.84
N LEU A 239 6.59 1.54 2.46
CA LEU A 239 5.92 0.45 3.17
C LEU A 239 6.68 -0.88 3.05
N ASN A 240 7.03 -1.31 1.83
CA ASN A 240 7.80 -2.54 1.63
C ASN A 240 9.20 -2.47 2.26
N PRO A 241 9.95 -1.35 2.16
CA PRO A 241 11.17 -1.16 2.95
C PRO A 241 10.94 -1.31 4.47
N LEU A 242 9.83 -0.79 5.00
CA LEU A 242 9.47 -0.96 6.42
C LEU A 242 9.20 -2.42 6.76
N PHE A 243 8.49 -3.15 5.90
CA PHE A 243 8.20 -4.57 6.07
C PHE A 243 9.44 -5.47 6.10
N THR A 244 10.54 -5.06 5.46
CA THR A 244 11.82 -5.80 5.61
C THR A 244 12.33 -5.83 7.04
N ILE A 245 11.87 -4.90 7.89
CA ILE A 245 12.21 -4.81 9.31
C ILE A 245 11.06 -5.34 10.16
N THR A 246 9.86 -4.80 9.99
CA THR A 246 8.73 -5.04 10.91
C THR A 246 7.93 -6.30 10.57
N GLN A 247 8.02 -6.81 9.34
CA GLN A 247 7.20 -7.95 8.89
C GLN A 247 8.04 -9.14 8.41
N ALA A 248 9.27 -9.29 8.90
CA ALA A 248 10.22 -10.29 8.37
C ALA A 248 9.64 -11.71 8.22
N GLU A 249 8.79 -12.16 9.16
CA GLU A 249 8.11 -13.46 9.09
C GLU A 249 7.09 -13.53 7.94
N ARG A 250 6.26 -12.50 7.76
CA ARG A 250 5.24 -12.42 6.69
C ARG A 250 5.82 -12.04 5.34
N TYR A 251 6.97 -11.36 5.32
CA TYR A 251 7.54 -10.82 4.10
C TYR A 251 7.91 -11.93 3.11
N ARG A 252 8.33 -13.10 3.62
CA ARG A 252 8.48 -14.34 2.82
C ARG A 252 7.21 -14.67 2.04
N ASP A 253 6.07 -14.65 2.72
CA ASP A 253 4.78 -15.01 2.15
C ASP A 253 4.34 -13.97 1.10
N LEU A 254 4.63 -12.69 1.35
CA LEU A 254 4.40 -11.61 0.37
C LEU A 254 5.23 -11.81 -0.90
N LEU A 255 6.53 -12.07 -0.77
CA LEU A 255 7.41 -12.30 -1.93
C LEU A 255 6.97 -13.51 -2.76
N ASN A 256 6.65 -14.64 -2.11
CA ASN A 256 6.13 -15.80 -2.82
C ASN A 256 4.75 -15.54 -3.45
N SER A 257 3.93 -14.66 -2.86
CA SER A 257 2.66 -14.24 -3.45
C SER A 257 2.83 -13.44 -4.75
N LEU A 258 3.89 -12.63 -4.86
CA LEU A 258 4.26 -11.94 -6.11
C LEU A 258 4.71 -12.95 -7.18
N LEU A 259 5.53 -13.93 -6.78
CA LEU A 259 6.01 -14.96 -7.71
C LEU A 259 4.89 -15.88 -8.18
N ALA A 260 3.97 -16.26 -7.29
CA ALA A 260 2.79 -17.04 -7.66
C ALA A 260 1.89 -16.25 -8.62
N PHE A 261 1.71 -14.94 -8.39
CA PHE A 261 0.98 -14.09 -9.33
C PHE A 261 1.62 -14.10 -10.72
N TYR A 262 2.96 -14.04 -10.78
CA TYR A 262 3.72 -14.18 -12.03
C TYR A 262 3.51 -15.53 -12.72
N GLU A 263 3.42 -16.65 -11.99
CA GLU A 263 3.08 -17.94 -12.61
C GLU A 263 1.67 -17.95 -13.18
N ASP A 264 0.73 -17.34 -12.45
CA ASP A 264 -0.68 -17.38 -12.79
C ASP A 264 -1.02 -16.42 -13.94
N ASN A 265 -0.33 -15.28 -14.05
CA ASN A 265 -0.61 -14.21 -15.02
C ASN A 265 0.49 -13.98 -16.08
N GLY A 266 1.69 -14.54 -15.90
CA GLY A 266 2.83 -14.40 -16.80
C GLY A 266 3.68 -13.12 -16.61
N LEU A 267 3.23 -12.18 -15.78
CA LEU A 267 3.93 -10.94 -15.39
C LEU A 267 3.78 -10.72 -13.88
N LEU A 268 4.74 -10.01 -13.27
CA LEU A 268 4.61 -9.56 -11.88
C LEU A 268 3.46 -8.55 -11.74
N PRO A 269 2.78 -8.48 -10.58
CA PRO A 269 1.64 -7.60 -10.42
C PRO A 269 2.06 -6.12 -10.41
N VAL A 270 1.19 -5.27 -10.93
CA VAL A 270 1.26 -3.81 -10.81
C VAL A 270 0.27 -3.35 -9.74
N TRP A 271 -1.00 -3.71 -9.93
CA TRP A 271 -2.05 -3.65 -8.92
C TRP A 271 -2.86 -4.94 -8.96
N ASP A 272 -2.78 -5.76 -7.92
CA ASP A 272 -3.59 -6.98 -7.84
C ASP A 272 -4.81 -6.84 -6.92
N ILE A 273 -5.99 -7.22 -7.42
CA ILE A 273 -7.22 -7.37 -6.63
C ILE A 273 -7.73 -8.79 -6.80
N SER A 274 -7.70 -9.60 -5.74
CA SER A 274 -8.25 -10.96 -5.76
C SER A 274 -7.71 -11.80 -6.93
N THR A 275 -6.39 -11.75 -7.16
CA THR A 275 -5.67 -12.41 -8.27
C THR A 275 -5.87 -11.81 -9.67
N TRP A 276 -6.67 -10.74 -9.80
CA TRP A 276 -6.86 -10.00 -11.04
C TRP A 276 -5.87 -8.83 -11.14
N GLU A 277 -5.18 -8.70 -12.28
CA GLU A 277 -4.34 -7.52 -12.58
C GLU A 277 -5.19 -6.33 -13.04
N ALA A 278 -5.15 -5.23 -12.32
CA ALA A 278 -5.84 -4.00 -12.70
C ALA A 278 -4.99 -3.02 -13.53
N ASN A 279 -3.67 -3.22 -13.59
CA ASN A 279 -2.68 -2.39 -14.26
C ASN A 279 -2.64 -0.93 -13.75
N THR A 280 -2.92 -0.76 -12.46
CA THR A 280 -2.95 0.53 -11.77
C THR A 280 -1.66 0.66 -10.92
N MET A 281 -0.81 1.66 -10.97
CA MET A 281 -0.70 2.79 -11.88
C MET A 281 0.37 2.47 -12.97
N THR A 282 1.46 3.24 -13.04
CA THR A 282 2.62 3.08 -13.93
C THR A 282 3.69 2.14 -13.33
N GLY A 283 4.89 2.08 -13.91
CA GLY A 283 5.99 1.25 -13.41
C GLY A 283 5.78 -0.26 -13.50
N TYR A 284 6.79 -1.04 -13.15
CA TYR A 284 6.67 -2.48 -12.86
C TYR A 284 7.21 -2.74 -11.44
N HIS A 285 6.67 -1.98 -10.49
CA HIS A 285 7.21 -1.78 -9.15
C HIS A 285 7.22 -2.99 -8.20
N SER A 286 6.72 -4.15 -8.63
CA SER A 286 7.12 -5.43 -8.00
C SER A 286 8.63 -5.68 -8.11
N VAL A 287 9.30 -5.12 -9.13
CA VAL A 287 10.74 -5.22 -9.36
C VAL A 287 11.59 -4.62 -8.24
N PRO A 288 11.45 -3.35 -7.83
CA PRO A 288 12.20 -2.77 -6.72
C PRO A 288 11.97 -3.51 -5.41
N ILE A 289 10.78 -4.04 -5.16
CA ILE A 289 10.48 -4.85 -3.95
C ILE A 289 11.29 -6.15 -3.95
N LEU A 290 11.28 -6.89 -5.05
CA LEU A 290 12.09 -8.11 -5.19
C LEU A 290 13.59 -7.79 -5.16
N ALA A 291 14.01 -6.70 -5.79
CA ALA A 291 15.40 -6.27 -5.78
C ALA A 291 15.88 -5.94 -4.37
N ASP A 292 15.12 -5.16 -3.61
CA ASP A 292 15.43 -4.84 -2.20
C ASP A 292 15.61 -6.12 -1.37
N ALA A 293 14.68 -7.08 -1.51
CA ALA A 293 14.76 -8.36 -0.82
C ALA A 293 16.02 -9.17 -1.20
N ILE A 294 16.33 -9.28 -2.48
CA ILE A 294 17.51 -10.01 -2.99
C ILE A 294 18.82 -9.33 -2.54
N LEU A 295 18.87 -7.99 -2.64
CA LEU A 295 20.06 -7.21 -2.31
C LEU A 295 20.36 -7.26 -0.81
N LYS A 296 19.34 -7.15 0.05
CA LYS A 296 19.44 -7.37 1.51
C LYS A 296 19.69 -8.83 1.90
N GLY A 297 19.51 -9.77 0.97
CA GLY A 297 19.76 -11.19 1.22
C GLY A 297 18.65 -11.89 2.01
N ILE A 298 17.43 -11.36 1.96
CA ILE A 298 16.23 -11.96 2.54
C ILE A 298 16.03 -13.36 1.94
N LYS A 299 15.60 -14.30 2.78
CA LYS A 299 15.46 -15.73 2.44
C LYS A 299 14.00 -16.13 2.32
N GLY A 300 13.78 -17.36 1.84
CA GLY A 300 12.46 -18.00 1.82
C GLY A 300 11.67 -17.82 0.52
N PHE A 301 12.31 -17.35 -0.55
CA PHE A 301 11.76 -17.32 -1.90
C PHE A 301 12.86 -17.66 -2.92
N ASP A 302 12.48 -18.11 -4.11
CA ASP A 302 13.42 -18.44 -5.18
C ASP A 302 13.92 -17.16 -5.87
N ILE A 303 15.17 -16.79 -5.60
CA ILE A 303 15.79 -15.57 -6.12
C ILE A 303 16.06 -15.62 -7.63
N TYR A 304 16.30 -16.80 -8.21
CA TYR A 304 16.57 -16.93 -9.64
C TYR A 304 15.26 -16.82 -10.40
N ARG A 305 14.21 -17.45 -9.87
CA ARG A 305 12.86 -17.28 -10.40
C ARG A 305 12.36 -15.85 -10.26
N ALA A 306 12.62 -15.17 -9.15
CA ALA A 306 12.33 -13.76 -8.99
C ALA A 306 13.04 -12.91 -10.05
N TYR A 307 14.33 -13.17 -10.30
CA TYR A 307 15.10 -12.48 -11.32
C TYR A 307 14.53 -12.67 -12.73
N GLU A 308 14.12 -13.88 -13.10
CA GLU A 308 13.45 -14.14 -14.39
C GLU A 308 12.11 -13.40 -14.49
N ALA A 309 11.32 -13.38 -13.40
CA ALA A 309 10.07 -12.64 -13.35
C ALA A 309 10.29 -11.12 -13.53
N MET A 310 11.34 -10.56 -12.90
CA MET A 310 11.73 -9.16 -13.06
C MET A 310 12.08 -8.84 -14.51
N LYS A 311 12.93 -9.67 -15.15
CA LYS A 311 13.31 -9.50 -16.56
C LYS A 311 12.11 -9.62 -17.49
N LYS A 312 11.19 -10.55 -17.22
CA LYS A 312 9.99 -10.75 -18.04
C LYS A 312 9.07 -9.52 -17.98
N SER A 313 8.85 -8.96 -16.78
CA SER A 313 8.05 -7.76 -16.59
C SER A 313 8.67 -6.53 -17.26
N ALA A 314 9.98 -6.33 -17.13
CA ALA A 314 10.68 -5.21 -17.76
C ALA A 314 10.81 -5.31 -19.30
N ASN A 315 10.43 -6.45 -19.88
CA ASN A 315 10.37 -6.69 -21.34
C ASN A 315 8.95 -7.08 -21.79
N GLN A 316 7.92 -6.65 -21.05
CA GLN A 316 6.52 -6.83 -21.43
C GLN A 316 6.20 -6.15 -22.77
N LYS A 317 5.15 -6.63 -23.45
CA LYS A 317 4.71 -6.11 -24.76
C LYS A 317 3.59 -5.06 -24.65
N GLN A 318 3.38 -4.52 -23.47
CA GLN A 318 2.29 -3.60 -23.12
C GLN A 318 2.83 -2.37 -22.37
N ARG A 319 1.95 -1.41 -22.07
CA ARG A 319 2.26 -0.24 -21.22
C ARG A 319 3.46 0.56 -21.71
N GLY A 320 3.53 0.80 -23.03
CA GLY A 320 4.60 1.57 -23.66
C GLY A 320 6.02 0.95 -23.61
N THR A 321 6.19 -0.24 -23.02
CA THR A 321 7.52 -0.84 -22.80
C THR A 321 8.31 -1.06 -24.11
N PRO A 322 7.71 -1.55 -25.23
CA PRO A 322 8.43 -1.68 -26.49
C PRO A 322 8.99 -0.36 -27.04
N ASP A 323 8.20 0.73 -26.96
CA ASP A 323 8.63 2.06 -27.41
C ASP A 323 9.70 2.64 -26.48
N TYR A 324 9.54 2.50 -25.16
CA TYR A 324 10.57 2.87 -24.18
C TYR A 324 11.93 2.21 -24.49
N ILE A 325 11.95 0.90 -24.76
CA ILE A 325 13.17 0.17 -25.11
C ILE A 325 13.75 0.66 -26.44
N LYS A 326 12.90 0.90 -27.44
CA LYS A 326 13.31 1.32 -28.79
C LYS A 326 13.93 2.72 -28.81
N TYR A 327 13.29 3.69 -28.15
CA TYR A 327 13.69 5.10 -28.20
C TYR A 327 14.62 5.50 -27.04
N GLY A 328 14.74 4.67 -25.99
CA GLY A 328 15.45 5.01 -24.77
C GLY A 328 14.70 5.98 -23.85
N TYR A 329 13.46 6.32 -24.20
CA TYR A 329 12.45 7.04 -23.42
C TYR A 329 11.08 6.68 -24.01
N LEU A 330 9.99 6.86 -23.27
CA LEU A 330 8.66 6.68 -23.82
C LEU A 330 8.23 7.95 -24.57
N PRO A 331 7.97 7.91 -25.88
CA PRO A 331 7.55 9.11 -26.60
C PRO A 331 6.08 9.46 -26.33
N GLN A 332 5.80 10.74 -26.10
CA GLN A 332 4.46 11.23 -25.73
C GLN A 332 3.40 11.03 -26.83
N ASP A 333 3.80 11.06 -28.10
CA ASP A 333 2.92 10.79 -29.25
C ASP A 333 2.65 9.29 -29.47
N LYS A 334 3.25 8.41 -28.65
CA LYS A 334 3.02 6.96 -28.70
C LYS A 334 2.23 6.46 -27.50
N HIS A 335 2.40 7.09 -26.34
CA HIS A 335 1.74 6.71 -25.11
C HIS A 335 1.79 7.90 -24.14
N GLY A 336 0.69 8.16 -23.44
CA GLY A 336 0.67 9.18 -22.40
C GLY A 336 1.32 8.73 -21.08
N TRP A 337 1.30 9.61 -20.10
CA TRP A 337 2.12 9.60 -18.87
C TRP A 337 3.60 9.37 -19.15
N SER A 338 4.06 9.84 -20.32
CA SER A 338 5.33 9.45 -20.92
C SER A 338 6.55 9.80 -20.06
N VAL A 339 6.49 10.94 -19.37
CA VAL A 339 7.58 11.39 -18.50
C VAL A 339 7.65 10.54 -17.25
N THR A 340 6.52 10.37 -16.55
CA THR A 340 6.47 9.53 -15.34
C THR A 340 6.93 8.11 -15.64
N ILE A 341 6.39 7.48 -16.69
CA ILE A 341 6.76 6.11 -17.06
C ILE A 341 8.25 6.01 -17.36
N THR A 342 8.84 6.98 -18.08
CA THR A 342 10.28 6.95 -18.39
C THR A 342 11.14 7.03 -17.13
N LEU A 343 10.78 7.89 -16.18
CA LEU A 343 11.50 8.06 -14.92
C LEU A 343 11.40 6.80 -14.04
N GLU A 344 10.20 6.25 -13.93
CA GLU A 344 9.94 5.04 -13.14
C GLU A 344 10.57 3.79 -13.74
N TYR A 345 10.48 3.61 -15.06
CA TYR A 345 11.11 2.48 -15.73
C TYR A 345 12.63 2.55 -15.63
N ALA A 346 13.23 3.74 -15.70
CA ALA A 346 14.66 3.91 -15.47
C ALA A 346 15.07 3.47 -14.04
N PHE A 347 14.25 3.77 -13.04
CA PHE A 347 14.49 3.31 -11.67
C PHE A 347 14.30 1.80 -11.52
N ASP A 348 13.23 1.24 -12.06
CA ASP A 348 12.97 -0.21 -12.01
C ASP A 348 14.08 -0.99 -12.75
N ASP A 349 14.57 -0.47 -13.87
CA ASP A 349 15.70 -1.05 -14.62
C ASP A 349 17.02 -0.98 -13.83
N TRP A 350 17.26 0.10 -13.07
CA TRP A 350 18.40 0.17 -12.16
C TRP A 350 18.34 -0.97 -11.12
N CYS A 351 17.14 -1.26 -10.59
CA CYS A 351 16.95 -2.35 -9.63
C CYS A 351 17.31 -3.72 -10.24
N ILE A 352 16.92 -3.96 -11.50
CA ILE A 352 17.29 -5.19 -12.23
C ILE A 352 18.80 -5.24 -12.45
N ALA A 353 19.44 -4.12 -12.82
CA ALA A 353 20.89 -4.05 -12.99
C ALA A 353 21.62 -4.44 -11.69
N GLN A 354 21.19 -3.93 -10.53
CA GLN A 354 21.84 -4.28 -9.26
C GLN A 354 21.70 -5.76 -8.92
N VAL A 355 20.53 -6.36 -9.17
CA VAL A 355 20.33 -7.80 -8.97
C VAL A 355 21.16 -8.62 -9.96
N ALA A 356 21.19 -8.23 -11.24
CA ALA A 356 22.00 -8.88 -12.27
C ALA A 356 23.49 -8.91 -11.87
N LYS A 357 24.01 -7.78 -11.38
CA LYS A 357 25.37 -7.66 -10.85
C LYS A 357 25.61 -8.62 -9.68
N LYS A 358 24.70 -8.66 -8.71
CA LYS A 358 24.80 -9.57 -7.54
C LYS A 358 24.79 -11.05 -7.94
N LEU A 359 24.05 -11.41 -8.99
CA LEU A 359 23.94 -12.78 -9.50
C LEU A 359 24.99 -13.13 -10.57
N GLY A 360 25.93 -12.23 -10.88
CA GLY A 360 26.96 -12.44 -11.90
C GLY A 360 26.43 -12.51 -13.33
N ARG A 361 25.27 -11.91 -13.61
CA ARG A 361 24.66 -11.79 -14.95
C ARG A 361 25.11 -10.49 -15.62
N LEU A 362 26.38 -10.45 -16.04
CA LEU A 362 27.04 -9.21 -16.47
C LEU A 362 26.45 -8.62 -17.77
N GLU A 363 26.04 -9.45 -18.73
CA GLU A 363 25.38 -8.97 -19.96
C GLU A 363 24.06 -8.24 -19.64
N ASP A 364 23.23 -8.84 -18.79
CA ASP A 364 22.00 -8.19 -18.33
C ASP A 364 22.31 -6.92 -17.51
N TYR A 365 23.34 -6.93 -16.67
CA TYR A 365 23.78 -5.74 -15.93
C TYR A 365 24.10 -4.58 -16.88
N GLU A 366 24.81 -4.81 -17.97
CA GLU A 366 25.14 -3.76 -18.95
C GLU A 366 23.89 -3.21 -19.64
N VAL A 367 22.98 -4.09 -20.08
CA VAL A 367 21.72 -3.70 -20.73
C VAL A 367 20.87 -2.84 -19.81
N PHE A 368 20.61 -3.32 -18.59
CA PHE A 368 19.75 -2.62 -17.64
C PHE A 368 20.42 -1.38 -17.04
N SER A 369 21.76 -1.35 -16.90
CA SER A 369 22.48 -0.13 -16.50
C SER A 369 22.35 0.98 -17.56
N LYS A 370 22.33 0.63 -18.85
CA LYS A 370 22.09 1.61 -19.92
C LYS A 370 20.65 2.13 -19.88
N ARG A 371 19.67 1.25 -19.70
CA ARG A 371 18.24 1.64 -19.57
C ARG A 371 17.98 2.48 -18.31
N ALA A 372 18.70 2.22 -17.22
CA ALA A 372 18.63 3.03 -16.00
C ALA A 372 19.02 4.50 -16.22
N LEU A 373 19.73 4.84 -17.31
CA LEU A 373 20.09 6.21 -17.67
C LEU A 373 19.08 6.87 -18.61
N SER A 374 17.97 6.20 -18.96
CA SER A 374 16.95 6.70 -19.89
C SER A 374 16.31 8.03 -19.47
N TYR A 375 16.27 8.33 -18.16
CA TYR A 375 15.78 9.62 -17.66
C TYR A 375 16.51 10.82 -18.29
N LYS A 376 17.80 10.68 -18.63
CA LYS A 376 18.61 11.74 -19.24
C LYS A 376 18.05 12.21 -20.59
N ASN A 377 17.32 11.35 -21.30
CA ASN A 377 16.79 11.66 -22.63
C ASN A 377 15.61 12.66 -22.61
N LEU A 378 15.01 12.88 -21.45
CA LEU A 378 13.90 13.81 -21.24
C LEU A 378 14.31 15.11 -20.54
N PHE A 379 15.56 15.24 -20.10
CA PHE A 379 16.00 16.44 -19.39
C PHE A 379 16.15 17.61 -20.36
N ASP A 380 15.41 18.69 -20.12
CA ASP A 380 15.59 19.96 -20.82
C ASP A 380 16.42 20.92 -19.95
N PRO A 381 17.68 21.22 -20.32
CA PRO A 381 18.54 22.10 -19.54
C PRO A 381 18.06 23.55 -19.50
N THR A 382 17.16 23.95 -20.41
CA THR A 382 16.61 25.31 -20.47
C THR A 382 15.59 25.53 -19.35
N SER A 383 14.64 24.61 -19.20
CA SER A 383 13.60 24.68 -18.17
C SER A 383 14.02 24.07 -16.84
N GLY A 384 15.01 23.17 -16.85
CA GLY A 384 15.45 22.41 -15.68
C GLY A 384 14.41 21.38 -15.22
N PHE A 385 13.57 20.89 -16.14
CA PHE A 385 12.59 19.83 -15.89
C PHE A 385 12.83 18.65 -16.83
N PHE A 386 12.34 17.47 -16.44
CA PHE A 386 12.13 16.38 -17.39
C PHE A 386 10.84 16.67 -18.15
N ARG A 387 10.91 16.78 -19.47
CA ARG A 387 9.80 17.19 -20.34
C ARG A 387 9.41 16.08 -21.29
N ALA A 388 8.12 16.02 -21.62
CA ALA A 388 7.60 15.09 -22.62
C ALA A 388 8.28 15.33 -23.97
N ARG A 389 8.65 14.25 -24.65
CA ARG A 389 9.37 14.26 -25.92
C ARG A 389 8.67 13.33 -26.90
N ASN A 390 8.50 13.76 -28.14
CA ASN A 390 7.86 12.96 -29.18
C ASN A 390 8.87 12.01 -29.84
N SER A 391 8.35 11.09 -30.67
CA SER A 391 9.13 10.07 -31.37
C SER A 391 10.05 10.63 -32.46
N ASP A 392 9.83 11.89 -32.86
CA ASP A 392 10.72 12.67 -33.74
C ASP A 392 11.89 13.32 -32.98
N GLY A 393 11.94 13.17 -31.65
CA GLY A 393 13.00 13.70 -30.81
C GLY A 393 12.81 15.17 -30.39
N LYS A 394 11.66 15.79 -30.63
CA LYS A 394 11.36 17.16 -30.16
C LYS A 394 10.59 17.15 -28.84
N PHE A 395 10.87 18.13 -27.98
CA PHE A 395 10.06 18.35 -26.78
C PHE A 395 8.65 18.81 -27.16
N LYS A 396 7.65 18.40 -26.36
CA LYS A 396 6.28 18.88 -26.51
C LYS A 396 6.22 20.37 -26.15
N GLU A 397 5.55 21.13 -26.98
CA GLU A 397 5.30 22.57 -26.84
C GLU A 397 3.80 22.85 -27.04
N PRO A 398 3.22 23.84 -26.33
CA PRO A 398 3.86 24.65 -25.29
C PRO A 398 4.16 23.83 -24.02
N PHE A 399 5.17 24.26 -23.25
CA PHE A 399 5.47 23.68 -21.94
C PHE A 399 4.96 24.56 -20.79
N ASP A 400 4.18 23.94 -19.91
CA ASP A 400 3.72 24.53 -18.65
C ASP A 400 4.10 23.58 -17.50
N PRO A 401 4.97 24.00 -16.57
CA PRO A 401 5.40 23.15 -15.46
C PRO A 401 4.32 22.97 -14.37
N LEU A 402 3.23 23.73 -14.40
CA LEU A 402 2.11 23.66 -13.46
C LEU A 402 0.90 22.88 -14.04
N LEU A 403 0.97 22.46 -15.30
CA LEU A 403 -0.06 21.67 -15.95
C LEU A 403 -0.15 20.27 -15.32
N SER A 404 -1.35 19.92 -14.86
CA SER A 404 -1.75 18.60 -14.39
C SER A 404 -2.94 18.12 -15.22
N GLU A 405 -2.80 16.95 -15.83
CA GLU A 405 -3.84 16.30 -16.64
C GLU A 405 -3.94 14.84 -16.19
N HIS A 406 -5.06 14.49 -15.55
CA HIS A 406 -5.28 13.16 -14.99
C HIS A 406 -5.59 12.12 -16.06
N GLY A 407 -6.23 12.53 -17.17
CA GLY A 407 -6.47 11.69 -18.33
C GLY A 407 -5.21 10.98 -18.89
N PHE A 408 -5.43 9.88 -19.59
CA PHE A 408 -4.35 9.01 -20.11
C PHE A 408 -3.35 9.73 -21.02
N GLU A 409 -3.76 10.81 -21.69
CA GLU A 409 -2.90 11.61 -22.58
C GLU A 409 -1.97 12.59 -21.83
N GLY A 410 -2.14 12.75 -20.51
CA GLY A 410 -1.33 13.63 -19.67
C GLY A 410 0.16 13.29 -19.75
N GLN A 411 1.04 14.24 -19.47
CA GLN A 411 2.50 14.01 -19.52
C GLN A 411 3.04 13.37 -18.24
N TYR A 412 2.39 13.70 -17.14
CA TYR A 412 2.71 13.31 -15.77
C TYR A 412 1.45 12.72 -15.16
N ILE A 413 1.54 11.56 -14.51
CA ILE A 413 0.38 10.97 -13.83
C ILE A 413 0.14 11.69 -12.50
N GLU A 414 -1.10 12.12 -12.26
CA GLU A 414 -1.54 12.72 -10.99
C GLU A 414 -0.57 13.77 -10.41
N GLY A 415 -0.10 14.68 -11.26
CA GLY A 415 0.89 15.67 -10.87
C GLY A 415 1.35 16.49 -12.06
N THR A 416 2.41 17.24 -11.83
CA THR A 416 3.00 18.19 -12.77
C THR A 416 4.47 17.87 -13.01
N ALA A 417 5.12 18.68 -13.85
CA ALA A 417 6.57 18.62 -14.03
C ALA A 417 7.33 18.79 -12.71
N TRP A 418 6.78 19.54 -11.75
CA TRP A 418 7.42 19.77 -10.46
C TRP A 418 7.57 18.52 -9.61
N GLN A 419 6.49 17.75 -9.38
CA GLN A 419 6.60 16.59 -8.50
C GLN A 419 7.42 15.47 -9.16
N HIS A 420 7.20 15.22 -10.45
CA HIS A 420 7.85 14.11 -11.15
C HIS A 420 9.31 14.37 -11.47
N SER A 421 9.73 15.62 -11.69
CA SER A 421 11.10 15.88 -12.15
C SER A 421 12.20 15.56 -11.13
N PHE A 422 11.85 15.25 -9.88
CA PHE A 422 12.80 14.85 -8.85
C PHE A 422 12.94 13.33 -8.70
N PHE A 423 12.23 12.52 -9.51
CA PHE A 423 12.24 11.06 -9.42
C PHE A 423 13.46 10.43 -10.11
N VAL A 424 14.65 10.65 -9.55
CA VAL A 424 15.91 9.98 -9.94
C VAL A 424 16.65 9.46 -8.70
N PRO A 425 16.01 8.60 -7.88
CA PRO A 425 16.59 8.15 -6.61
C PRO A 425 17.82 7.25 -6.78
N HIS A 426 18.00 6.63 -7.95
CA HIS A 426 19.12 5.74 -8.25
C HIS A 426 20.41 6.44 -8.72
N ASP A 427 20.33 7.69 -9.17
CA ASP A 427 21.50 8.44 -9.68
C ASP A 427 21.42 9.94 -9.32
N VAL A 428 21.41 10.25 -8.01
CA VAL A 428 21.34 11.63 -7.50
C VAL A 428 22.53 12.47 -7.96
N GLU A 429 23.72 11.89 -8.09
CA GLU A 429 24.91 12.61 -8.57
C GLU A 429 24.80 12.92 -10.07
N GLY A 430 24.33 11.97 -10.89
CA GLY A 430 24.04 12.23 -12.30
C GLY A 430 22.91 13.25 -12.50
N PHE A 431 21.90 13.24 -11.62
CA PHE A 431 20.83 14.24 -11.61
C PHE A 431 21.32 15.65 -11.24
N ALA A 432 22.22 15.74 -10.26
CA ALA A 432 22.91 17.00 -9.94
C ALA A 432 23.76 17.49 -11.12
N ALA A 433 24.45 16.58 -11.81
CA ALA A 433 25.26 16.94 -12.99
C ALA A 433 24.40 17.53 -14.13
N LEU A 434 23.19 17.01 -14.37
CA LEU A 434 22.25 17.58 -15.35
C LEU A 434 21.88 19.03 -15.02
N HIS A 435 21.75 19.36 -13.74
CA HIS A 435 21.49 20.73 -13.28
C HIS A 435 22.75 21.62 -13.29
N GLY A 436 23.94 21.08 -13.57
CA GLY A 436 25.21 21.78 -13.50
C GLY A 436 25.82 21.84 -12.10
N GLY A 437 25.49 20.90 -11.22
CA GLY A 437 26.07 20.73 -9.88
C GLY A 437 25.04 20.63 -8.76
N LYS A 438 25.51 20.24 -7.57
CA LYS A 438 24.67 20.04 -6.36
C LYS A 438 23.96 21.32 -5.96
N GLU A 439 24.65 22.45 -6.01
CA GLU A 439 24.13 23.76 -5.60
C GLU A 439 22.95 24.20 -6.48
N LYS A 440 23.02 23.95 -7.79
CA LYS A 440 21.93 24.29 -8.72
C LYS A 440 20.72 23.39 -8.54
N LEU A 441 20.93 22.09 -8.27
CA LEU A 441 19.83 21.19 -7.92
C LEU A 441 19.20 21.57 -6.57
N ILE A 442 19.99 21.97 -5.57
CA ILE A 442 19.49 22.51 -4.30
C ILE A 442 18.63 23.76 -4.52
N GLN A 443 19.03 24.67 -5.42
CA GLN A 443 18.22 25.84 -5.78
C GLN A 443 16.89 25.44 -6.45
N LYS A 444 16.91 24.43 -7.34
CA LYS A 444 15.69 23.90 -7.95
C LYS A 444 14.74 23.27 -6.91
N LEU A 445 15.29 22.57 -5.91
CA LEU A 445 14.52 22.08 -4.76
C LEU A 445 13.93 23.25 -3.93
N ASP A 446 14.68 24.32 -3.70
CA ASP A 446 14.15 25.49 -2.99
C ASP A 446 12.95 26.09 -3.75
N GLN A 447 13.05 26.17 -5.08
CA GLN A 447 11.97 26.67 -5.92
C GLN A 447 10.70 25.81 -5.82
N LEU A 448 10.80 24.49 -5.67
CA LEU A 448 9.65 23.60 -5.47
C LEU A 448 8.78 24.07 -4.29
N PHE A 449 9.39 24.38 -3.15
CA PHE A 449 8.67 24.77 -1.94
C PHE A 449 8.21 26.24 -1.94
N THR A 450 8.69 27.06 -2.87
CA THR A 450 8.33 28.49 -2.97
C THR A 450 7.51 28.84 -4.22
N ALA A 451 7.39 27.94 -5.19
CA ALA A 451 6.55 28.11 -6.37
C ALA A 451 5.08 28.28 -5.96
N PRO A 452 4.22 28.92 -6.77
CA PRO A 452 2.79 28.99 -6.49
C PRO A 452 2.20 27.59 -6.31
N SER A 453 1.28 27.41 -5.35
CA SER A 453 0.54 26.15 -5.16
C SER A 453 -0.63 25.98 -6.12
N GLU A 454 -0.67 26.75 -7.20
CA GLU A 454 -1.70 26.59 -8.24
C GLU A 454 -1.39 25.38 -9.13
N LEU A 455 -2.45 24.77 -9.66
CA LEU A 455 -2.37 23.72 -10.66
C LEU A 455 -3.16 24.19 -11.88
N HIS A 456 -2.57 24.08 -13.06
CA HIS A 456 -3.24 24.38 -14.32
C HIS A 456 -3.79 23.09 -14.93
N GLY A 457 -4.83 23.20 -15.76
CA GLY A 457 -5.49 22.07 -16.41
C GLY A 457 -6.99 21.99 -16.08
N GLU A 458 -7.76 21.36 -16.96
CA GLU A 458 -9.20 21.18 -16.79
C GLU A 458 -9.56 19.88 -16.05
N ASP A 459 -8.63 18.92 -16.02
CA ASP A 459 -8.79 17.58 -15.43
C ASP A 459 -7.65 17.30 -14.44
N VAL A 460 -7.57 18.12 -13.39
CA VAL A 460 -6.57 17.96 -12.32
C VAL A 460 -7.01 16.86 -11.36
N SER A 461 -6.12 15.91 -11.06
CA SER A 461 -6.42 14.85 -10.08
C SER A 461 -6.74 15.44 -8.70
N ILE A 462 -7.81 14.93 -8.08
CA ILE A 462 -8.20 15.26 -6.71
C ILE A 462 -7.22 14.76 -5.65
N ASP A 463 -6.31 13.86 -6.02
CA ASP A 463 -5.31 13.28 -5.13
C ASP A 463 -4.06 14.18 -4.98
N VAL A 464 -3.92 15.23 -5.81
CA VAL A 464 -2.84 16.23 -5.67
C VAL A 464 -3.18 17.23 -4.57
N THR A 465 -2.97 16.81 -3.33
CA THR A 465 -3.32 17.58 -2.13
C THR A 465 -2.12 17.79 -1.20
N GLY A 466 -2.31 18.56 -0.12
CA GLY A 466 -1.24 18.83 0.85
C GLY A 466 -0.08 19.64 0.26
N LEU A 467 -0.40 20.67 -0.52
CA LEU A 467 0.57 21.49 -1.24
C LEU A 467 1.35 22.46 -0.31
N ILE A 468 2.67 22.46 -0.43
CA ILE A 468 3.58 23.49 0.09
C ILE A 468 4.43 23.97 -1.09
N GLY A 469 4.04 25.11 -1.65
CA GLY A 469 4.43 25.44 -3.01
C GLY A 469 3.94 24.35 -3.96
N GLN A 470 4.84 23.73 -4.71
CA GLN A 470 4.55 22.60 -5.59
C GLN A 470 4.91 21.23 -4.98
N TYR A 471 5.41 21.15 -3.74
CA TYR A 471 5.51 19.87 -3.05
C TYR A 471 4.09 19.42 -2.63
N ALA A 472 3.61 18.28 -3.12
CA ALA A 472 2.28 17.74 -2.79
C ALA A 472 2.43 16.50 -1.91
N HIS A 473 2.13 16.60 -0.61
CA HIS A 473 2.33 15.45 0.28
C HIS A 473 1.26 14.37 0.14
N GLY A 474 0.05 14.75 -0.29
CA GLY A 474 -1.07 13.82 -0.43
C GLY A 474 -0.92 12.80 -1.55
N ASN A 475 0.15 12.91 -2.36
CA ASN A 475 0.49 11.96 -3.40
C ASN A 475 2.00 11.58 -3.36
N GLU A 476 2.27 10.33 -3.70
CA GLU A 476 3.52 9.59 -3.57
C GLU A 476 4.73 10.11 -4.37
N PRO A 477 4.59 10.76 -5.54
CA PRO A 477 5.74 11.27 -6.30
C PRO A 477 6.60 12.27 -5.51
N SER A 478 6.03 12.94 -4.51
CA SER A 478 6.76 13.93 -3.71
C SER A 478 7.50 13.34 -2.50
N HIS A 479 7.14 12.13 -2.05
CA HIS A 479 7.50 11.60 -0.72
C HIS A 479 9.01 11.55 -0.45
N HIS A 480 9.82 11.32 -1.47
CA HIS A 480 11.27 11.20 -1.35
C HIS A 480 12.02 12.53 -1.47
N ILE A 481 11.38 13.58 -2.01
CA ILE A 481 12.05 14.80 -2.47
C ILE A 481 12.81 15.51 -1.35
N ILE A 482 12.23 15.60 -0.15
CA ILE A 482 12.87 16.31 0.98
C ILE A 482 14.23 15.68 1.33
N TYR A 483 14.36 14.36 1.18
CA TYR A 483 15.57 13.62 1.49
C TYR A 483 16.69 13.82 0.45
N LEU A 484 16.39 14.37 -0.73
CA LEU A 484 17.42 14.80 -1.68
C LEU A 484 18.30 15.90 -1.09
N TYR A 485 17.76 16.79 -0.24
CA TYR A 485 18.59 17.80 0.42
C TYR A 485 19.70 17.17 1.26
N THR A 486 19.40 16.16 2.08
CA THR A 486 20.43 15.45 2.86
C THR A 486 21.47 14.80 1.94
N GLN A 487 21.02 14.11 0.89
CA GLN A 487 21.93 13.45 -0.06
C GLN A 487 22.82 14.44 -0.83
N LEU A 488 22.37 15.68 -0.99
CA LEU A 488 23.11 16.79 -1.59
C LEU A 488 23.93 17.62 -0.57
N GLY A 489 24.00 17.19 0.70
CA GLY A 489 24.80 17.84 1.73
C GLY A 489 24.12 18.99 2.47
N ARG A 490 22.78 19.08 2.42
CA ARG A 490 21.95 20.08 3.11
C ARG A 490 20.90 19.47 4.05
N PRO A 491 21.32 18.64 5.03
CA PRO A 491 20.38 18.04 6.00
C PRO A 491 19.62 19.10 6.83
N ASP A 492 20.14 20.32 6.95
CA ASP A 492 19.48 21.44 7.59
C ASP A 492 18.18 21.86 6.90
N LYS A 493 18.19 21.86 5.55
CA LYS A 493 17.00 22.13 4.74
C LYS A 493 16.02 20.96 4.78
N ALA A 494 16.52 19.73 4.74
CA ALA A 494 15.68 18.54 4.89
C ALA A 494 14.90 18.59 6.22
N ALA A 495 15.59 18.88 7.32
CA ALA A 495 15.00 18.99 8.65
C ALA A 495 13.91 20.07 8.73
N GLN A 496 14.15 21.23 8.10
CA GLN A 496 13.14 22.30 8.03
C GLN A 496 11.85 21.80 7.37
N TRP A 497 11.94 21.22 6.17
CA TRP A 497 10.74 20.80 5.43
C TRP A 497 10.06 19.58 6.03
N ILE A 498 10.80 18.61 6.56
CA ILE A 498 10.25 17.47 7.32
C ILE A 498 9.38 17.98 8.47
N LYS A 499 9.86 18.99 9.21
CA LYS A 499 9.07 19.55 10.32
C LYS A 499 7.76 20.15 9.83
N VAL A 500 7.82 20.97 8.78
CA VAL A 500 6.63 21.64 8.23
C VAL A 500 5.62 20.61 7.76
N VAL A 501 6.05 19.62 6.97
CA VAL A 501 5.17 18.57 6.44
C VAL A 501 4.57 17.73 7.57
N ALA A 502 5.39 17.24 8.51
CA ALA A 502 4.91 16.41 9.61
C ALA A 502 3.90 17.13 10.51
N ASP A 503 4.12 18.41 10.81
CA ASP A 503 3.24 19.19 11.68
C ASP A 503 1.93 19.61 10.97
N SER A 504 1.98 19.89 9.67
CA SER A 504 0.82 20.37 8.91
C SER A 504 -0.05 19.25 8.31
N MET A 505 0.56 18.11 7.96
CA MET A 505 -0.08 17.07 7.14
C MET A 505 -0.44 15.79 7.92
N TYR A 506 0.03 15.64 9.17
CA TYR A 506 -0.33 14.52 10.05
C TYR A 506 -0.96 15.01 11.35
N LYS A 507 -2.28 14.85 11.45
CA LYS A 507 -3.09 15.27 12.58
C LYS A 507 -3.81 14.08 13.22
N ASN A 508 -4.26 14.27 14.46
CA ASN A 508 -5.19 13.34 15.07
C ASN A 508 -6.61 13.71 14.61
N GLY A 509 -7.43 12.71 14.29
CA GLY A 509 -8.82 12.90 13.89
C GLY A 509 -9.14 12.30 12.52
N PRO A 510 -10.41 12.36 12.09
CA PRO A 510 -10.85 11.81 10.80
C PRO A 510 -10.21 12.47 9.57
N ASP A 511 -9.87 13.75 9.65
CA ASP A 511 -9.14 14.54 8.64
C ASP A 511 -7.61 14.54 8.89
N GLY A 512 -7.12 13.48 9.54
CA GLY A 512 -5.75 13.37 10.03
C GLY A 512 -4.67 13.18 8.95
N LEU A 513 -5.07 12.84 7.73
CA LEU A 513 -4.21 12.69 6.55
C LEU A 513 -4.65 13.67 5.46
N THR A 514 -3.71 14.04 4.59
CA THR A 514 -3.96 15.03 3.53
C THR A 514 -4.32 14.43 2.18
N GLY A 515 -4.12 13.12 1.99
CA GLY A 515 -4.51 12.36 0.81
C GLY A 515 -4.94 10.94 1.20
N ASN A 516 -5.06 10.07 0.20
CA ASN A 516 -5.30 8.64 0.44
C ASN A 516 -4.12 8.06 1.25
N ASP A 517 -4.36 7.02 2.05
CA ASP A 517 -3.28 6.38 2.81
C ASP A 517 -2.53 5.32 1.97
N ASP A 518 -3.09 4.99 0.80
CA ASP A 518 -2.57 4.08 -0.22
C ASP A 518 -1.96 2.81 0.34
N CYS A 519 -2.85 2.01 0.94
CA CYS A 519 -2.50 0.74 1.58
C CYS A 519 -1.46 0.85 2.69
N GLY A 520 -1.29 2.05 3.28
CA GLY A 520 -0.35 2.32 4.37
C GLY A 520 0.93 3.03 3.94
N GLN A 521 1.06 3.45 2.68
CA GLN A 521 2.25 4.15 2.17
C GLN A 521 2.47 5.51 2.86
N MET A 522 1.46 6.37 2.94
CA MET A 522 1.53 7.65 3.67
C MET A 522 1.89 7.43 5.15
N SER A 523 1.23 6.45 5.78
CA SER A 523 1.54 6.06 7.15
C SER A 523 2.97 5.54 7.31
N ALA A 524 3.51 4.77 6.36
CA ALA A 524 4.89 4.30 6.39
C ALA A 524 5.90 5.45 6.25
N TRP A 525 5.60 6.46 5.42
CA TRP A 525 6.40 7.69 5.35
C TRP A 525 6.51 8.37 6.73
N TYR A 526 5.38 8.48 7.45
CA TYR A 526 5.37 9.06 8.79
C TYR A 526 6.17 8.25 9.80
N ILE A 527 6.11 6.92 9.75
CA ILE A 527 6.89 6.04 10.63
C ILE A 527 8.38 6.24 10.38
N TRP A 528 8.85 6.11 9.13
CA TRP A 528 10.25 6.34 8.77
C TRP A 528 10.74 7.72 9.21
N THR A 529 10.00 8.77 8.81
CA THR A 529 10.34 10.15 9.16
C THR A 529 10.38 10.38 10.67
N SER A 530 9.44 9.79 11.42
CA SER A 530 9.44 9.87 12.88
C SER A 530 10.70 9.28 13.49
N LEU A 531 11.16 8.13 12.98
CA LEU A 531 12.42 7.47 13.36
C LEU A 531 13.66 8.26 12.92
N GLY A 532 13.51 9.28 12.08
CA GLY A 532 14.57 10.20 11.64
C GLY A 532 15.34 9.77 10.40
N MET A 533 14.80 8.82 9.62
CA MET A 533 15.45 8.33 8.40
C MET A 533 14.42 7.85 7.37
N TYR A 534 14.77 7.79 6.08
CA TYR A 534 13.85 7.37 5.02
C TYR A 534 14.57 6.65 3.87
N PRO A 535 13.95 5.60 3.28
CA PRO A 535 14.49 4.91 2.12
C PRO A 535 14.33 5.74 0.83
N LEU A 536 15.19 6.76 0.62
CA LEU A 536 15.19 7.60 -0.60
C LEU A 536 15.24 6.75 -1.88
N ASN A 537 16.12 5.75 -1.89
CA ASN A 537 16.15 4.68 -2.89
C ASN A 537 15.72 3.39 -2.19
N PRO A 538 14.51 2.88 -2.46
CA PRO A 538 13.96 1.76 -1.69
C PRO A 538 14.65 0.42 -1.95
N ALA A 539 15.52 0.31 -2.96
CA ALA A 539 16.28 -0.90 -3.27
C ALA A 539 17.80 -0.79 -3.05
N SER A 540 18.31 0.36 -2.56
CA SER A 540 19.74 0.51 -2.25
C SER A 540 20.14 -0.12 -0.91
N GLY A 541 19.18 -0.37 -0.03
CA GLY A 541 19.43 -0.71 1.36
C GLY A 541 19.98 0.45 2.19
N GLU A 542 19.89 1.70 1.72
CA GLU A 542 20.27 2.90 2.49
C GLU A 542 19.04 3.66 3.00
N TYR A 543 19.14 4.13 4.24
CA TYR A 543 18.14 5.00 4.89
C TYR A 543 18.75 6.37 5.10
N VAL A 544 18.33 7.35 4.31
CA VAL A 544 18.82 8.72 4.33
C VAL A 544 18.31 9.44 5.56
N PHE A 545 19.20 10.12 6.28
CA PHE A 545 18.82 10.81 7.51
C PHE A 545 17.96 12.04 7.24
N GLY A 546 16.93 12.21 8.07
CA GLY A 546 16.05 13.36 8.10
C GLY A 546 16.17 14.12 9.42
N MET A 547 15.04 14.42 10.05
CA MET A 547 14.96 14.94 11.40
C MET A 547 14.04 14.03 12.22
N PRO A 548 14.53 13.37 13.28
CA PRO A 548 13.69 12.51 14.10
C PRO A 548 12.62 13.35 14.81
N LEU A 549 11.39 12.84 14.82
CA LEU A 549 10.24 13.51 15.43
C LEU A 549 9.97 13.04 16.86
N ILE A 550 10.48 11.86 17.22
CA ILE A 550 10.37 11.25 18.56
C ILE A 550 11.71 11.33 19.30
N SER A 551 11.64 11.37 20.62
CA SER A 551 12.81 11.42 21.50
C SER A 551 13.53 10.08 21.63
N GLU A 552 12.78 8.98 21.61
CA GLU A 552 13.29 7.63 21.78
C GLU A 552 12.45 6.62 20.99
N ALA A 553 13.13 5.63 20.41
CA ALA A 553 12.49 4.48 19.78
C ALA A 553 13.30 3.20 20.04
N THR A 554 12.61 2.08 20.18
CA THR A 554 13.21 0.74 20.12
C THR A 554 12.48 -0.07 19.07
N LEU A 555 13.20 -0.50 18.03
CA LEU A 555 12.68 -1.40 17.01
C LEU A 555 13.16 -2.82 17.29
N GLU A 556 12.25 -3.78 17.21
CA GLU A 556 12.61 -5.19 17.15
C GLU A 556 13.00 -5.55 15.71
N LEU A 557 14.24 -5.98 15.54
CA LEU A 557 14.81 -6.38 14.27
C LEU A 557 14.73 -7.92 14.12
N PRO A 558 14.91 -8.45 12.89
CA PRO A 558 15.08 -9.88 12.69
C PRO A 558 16.16 -10.47 13.60
N GLN A 559 16.02 -11.76 13.94
CA GLN A 559 16.96 -12.49 14.81
C GLN A 559 17.05 -11.93 16.24
N HIS A 560 15.98 -11.31 16.75
CA HIS A 560 15.88 -10.75 18.10
C HIS A 560 16.90 -9.62 18.40
N LYS A 561 17.49 -9.03 17.36
CA LYS A 561 18.29 -7.81 17.51
C LYS A 561 17.37 -6.62 17.79
N LYS A 562 17.95 -5.54 18.31
CA LYS A 562 17.22 -4.30 18.59
C LYS A 562 17.99 -3.11 18.09
N LEU A 563 17.27 -2.18 17.47
CA LEU A 563 17.78 -0.84 17.18
C LEU A 563 17.22 0.11 18.23
N HIS A 564 18.12 0.71 19.03
CA HIS A 564 17.77 1.76 19.97
C HIS A 564 18.12 3.12 19.36
N ILE A 565 17.12 3.98 19.24
CA ILE A 565 17.26 5.35 18.75
C ILE A 565 17.03 6.29 19.93
N THR A 566 17.99 7.16 20.19
CA THR A 566 17.88 8.19 21.24
C THR A 566 18.26 9.55 20.67
N VAL A 567 17.38 10.53 20.84
CA VAL A 567 17.57 11.89 20.35
C VAL A 567 17.92 12.80 21.51
N LYS A 568 19.16 13.29 21.53
CA LYS A 568 19.63 14.26 22.52
C LYS A 568 19.57 15.66 21.94
N LYS A 569 18.72 16.51 22.53
CA LYS A 569 18.68 17.94 22.18
C LYS A 569 19.92 18.62 22.75
N VAL A 570 20.76 19.17 21.88
CA VAL A 570 21.89 20.02 22.26
C VAL A 570 21.42 21.48 22.34
N LYS A 571 21.70 22.16 23.45
CA LYS A 571 21.49 23.61 23.58
C LYS A 571 22.66 24.32 22.92
N GLY A 572 22.41 25.08 21.86
CA GLY A 572 23.41 26.00 21.31
C GLY A 572 23.59 25.86 19.80
N ASN A 573 23.77 27.02 19.17
CA ASN A 573 23.86 27.31 17.73
C ASN A 573 22.53 27.20 17.00
N ASN A 574 22.18 28.24 16.23
CA ASN A 574 21.01 28.35 15.35
C ASN A 574 20.95 27.27 14.23
N GLN A 575 21.62 26.12 14.38
CA GLN A 575 21.54 25.00 13.46
C GLN A 575 20.14 24.37 13.52
N LYS A 576 19.43 24.44 12.40
CA LYS A 576 18.22 23.67 12.15
C LYS A 576 18.65 22.27 11.72
N GLY A 577 18.32 21.23 12.48
CA GLY A 577 18.53 19.82 12.09
C GLY A 577 19.43 18.99 13.01
N ILE A 578 20.02 17.93 12.46
CA ILE A 578 20.91 16.99 13.18
C ILE A 578 22.32 17.58 13.29
N ALA A 579 22.90 17.57 14.49
CA ALA A 579 24.27 18.04 14.73
C ALA A 579 25.33 16.94 14.57
N ALA A 580 25.04 15.73 15.02
CA ALA A 580 25.90 14.54 14.91
C ALA A 580 25.07 13.26 15.02
N ILE A 581 25.57 12.17 14.45
CA ILE A 581 24.96 10.83 14.55
C ILE A 581 25.99 9.85 15.05
N HIS A 582 25.63 9.07 16.05
CA HIS A 582 26.49 8.03 16.61
C HIS A 582 25.81 6.68 16.44
N LEU A 583 26.49 5.76 15.76
CA LEU A 583 26.09 4.35 15.64
C LEU A 583 27.04 3.50 16.49
N ASN A 584 26.50 2.82 17.50
CA ASN A 584 27.29 1.99 18.42
C ASN A 584 28.50 2.74 19.03
N GLY A 585 28.28 4.01 19.39
CA GLY A 585 29.32 4.89 19.97
C GLY A 585 30.27 5.54 18.96
N LYS A 586 30.23 5.16 17.69
CA LYS A 586 31.07 5.75 16.64
C LYS A 586 30.29 6.81 15.86
N GLU A 587 30.87 8.00 15.73
CA GLU A 587 30.29 9.05 14.89
C GLU A 587 30.29 8.63 13.41
N ILE A 588 29.16 8.85 12.74
CA ILE A 588 28.99 8.58 11.30
C ILE A 588 28.50 9.84 10.57
N PRO A 589 28.75 9.96 9.25
CA PRO A 589 28.28 11.10 8.48
C PRO A 589 26.76 11.27 8.52
N ILE A 590 26.28 12.51 8.57
CA ILE A 590 24.87 12.87 8.43
C ILE A 590 24.47 12.75 6.96
N ARG A 591 24.37 11.50 6.50
CA ARG A 591 23.99 11.13 5.14
C ARG A 591 22.97 10.02 5.16
N SER A 592 23.39 8.81 5.54
CA SER A 592 22.54 7.63 5.59
C SER A 592 23.12 6.56 6.52
N ILE A 593 22.28 5.59 6.86
CA ILE A 593 22.68 4.30 7.46
C ILE A 593 22.22 3.17 6.55
N THR A 594 23.00 2.10 6.45
CA THR A 594 22.65 0.94 5.63
C THR A 594 21.84 -0.09 6.41
N HIS A 595 21.05 -0.89 5.71
CA HIS A 595 20.31 -2.02 6.29
C HIS A 595 21.23 -3.04 6.96
N SER A 596 22.44 -3.25 6.44
CA SER A 596 23.45 -4.13 7.06
C SER A 596 24.06 -3.56 8.35
N GLN A 597 23.96 -2.26 8.57
CA GLN A 597 24.44 -1.60 9.79
C GLN A 597 23.40 -1.61 10.92
N LEU A 598 22.12 -1.85 10.59
CA LEU A 598 21.06 -2.18 11.56
C LEU A 598 21.27 -3.60 12.09
#